data_AF-A0A2D8I2Q7-F1
#
_entry.id   AF-A0A2D8I2Q7-F1
#
_cell.length_a   1.000
_cell.length_b   1.000
_cell.length_c   1.000
_cell.angle_alpha   90.00
_cell.angle_beta   90.00
_cell.angle_gamma   90.00
#
_symmetry.space_group_name_H-M   'P 1'
#
loop_
_entity.id
_entity.type
_entity.pdbx_description
1 polymer ?
#
loop_
_entity_poly.entity_id
_entity_poly.type
_entity_poly.pdbx_seq_one_letter_code
_entity_poly.pdbx_strand_id
1 'polypeptide(L)'
;MGLMMGLVGFSLLGGGGAELGAAQRELLGMVQQARTRAALTGSETRLIVNNNEDDEEKYHRYMEVIVLDTCATNGEKKWLVVGEGKYLTDGVYFVPSDEGKSETPAEWRSDAYSIWSEEDDKFSLADSFKGERKLNGDNDFRFLAFDRTGNVIFPDSQGEGVQKAPRLVIGVGSPNPGQEEKPIRFDNPNSISGILLRRYGGFAVLELDDFE
;
A
#
# COMPACT_ATOMS: atom_id res chain seq x y z
N MET A 1 -13.10 21.35 -43.75
CA MET A 1 -11.79 20.68 -43.63
C MET A 1 -11.54 20.46 -42.16
N GLY A 2 -11.71 19.22 -41.72
CA GLY A 2 -11.56 18.82 -40.32
C GLY A 2 -10.32 17.97 -40.11
N LEU A 3 -10.03 17.78 -38.81
CA LEU A 3 -9.11 16.82 -38.19
C LEU A 3 -7.62 17.18 -38.36
N MET A 4 -6.74 17.03 -37.36
CA MET A 4 -6.89 16.70 -35.95
C MET A 4 -5.56 17.05 -35.26
N MET A 5 -5.62 17.31 -33.96
CA MET A 5 -4.46 17.46 -33.10
C MET A 5 -3.58 16.20 -33.08
N GLY A 6 -2.28 16.39 -33.16
CA GLY A 6 -1.27 15.44 -32.68
C GLY A 6 -0.54 16.08 -31.51
N LEU A 7 -1.11 15.97 -30.30
CA LEU A 7 -0.38 16.24 -29.06
C LEU A 7 0.55 15.04 -28.85
N VAL A 8 1.81 15.21 -29.22
CA VAL A 8 2.87 14.23 -28.93
C VAL A 8 3.09 14.26 -27.43
N GLY A 9 2.55 13.25 -26.73
CA GLY A 9 2.87 12.99 -25.33
C GLY A 9 4.34 12.63 -25.22
N PHE A 10 5.10 13.48 -24.53
CA PHE A 10 6.46 13.17 -24.09
C PHE A 10 6.41 11.93 -23.20
N SER A 11 6.74 10.76 -23.77
CA SER A 11 7.14 9.61 -22.97
C SER A 11 8.51 9.92 -22.40
N LEU A 12 8.57 10.20 -21.10
CA LEU A 12 9.81 10.22 -20.31
C LEU A 12 10.37 8.79 -20.23
N LEU A 13 10.94 8.33 -21.35
CA LEU A 13 11.82 7.18 -21.39
C LEU A 13 13.14 7.58 -20.73
N GLY A 14 13.27 7.20 -19.45
CA GLY A 14 14.50 7.36 -18.66
C GLY A 14 14.27 8.24 -17.43
N GLY A 15 13.82 7.64 -16.33
CA GLY A 15 13.56 8.43 -15.12
C GLY A 15 13.22 7.69 -13.83
N GLY A 16 12.72 6.44 -13.87
CA GLY A 16 12.01 5.78 -12.76
C GLY A 16 12.60 5.85 -11.34
N GLY A 17 13.90 6.10 -11.17
CA GLY A 17 14.51 6.32 -9.86
C GLY A 17 14.03 7.59 -9.15
N ALA A 18 13.67 8.66 -9.88
CA ALA A 18 13.19 9.89 -9.28
C ALA A 18 11.76 9.74 -8.72
N GLU A 19 10.90 9.07 -9.48
CA GLU A 19 9.52 8.76 -9.11
C GLU A 19 9.48 7.75 -7.95
N LEU A 20 10.29 6.69 -8.02
CA LEU A 20 10.43 5.73 -6.92
C LEU A 20 10.93 6.40 -5.64
N GLY A 21 11.98 7.24 -5.74
CA GLY A 21 12.50 7.98 -4.59
C GLY A 21 11.51 9.01 -4.02
N ALA A 22 10.58 9.53 -4.82
CA ALA A 22 9.49 10.37 -4.34
C ALA A 22 8.42 9.54 -3.61
N ALA A 23 7.96 8.45 -4.22
CA ALA A 23 6.99 7.52 -3.66
C ALA A 23 7.49 6.90 -2.34
N GLN A 24 8.77 6.55 -2.24
CA GLN A 24 9.35 5.99 -1.03
C GLN A 24 9.35 7.00 0.14
N ARG A 25 9.66 8.28 -0.12
CA ARG A 25 9.58 9.34 0.88
C ARG A 25 8.15 9.62 1.32
N GLU A 26 7.21 9.58 0.39
CA GLU A 26 5.79 9.72 0.69
C GLU A 26 5.29 8.57 1.58
N LEU A 27 5.63 7.34 1.24
CA LEU A 27 5.33 6.15 2.02
C LEU A 27 5.90 6.24 3.44
N LEU A 28 7.17 6.64 3.59
CA LEU A 28 7.79 6.86 4.89
C LEU A 28 7.04 7.92 5.70
N GLY A 29 6.65 9.03 5.08
CA GLY A 29 5.87 10.08 5.72
C GLY A 29 4.53 9.56 6.26
N MET A 30 3.85 8.71 5.49
CA MET A 30 2.54 8.14 5.85
C MET A 30 2.66 7.08 6.95
N VAL A 31 3.69 6.25 6.91
CA VAL A 31 4.04 5.32 8.01
C VAL A 31 4.33 6.09 9.30
N GLN A 32 5.13 7.16 9.23
CA GLN A 32 5.44 7.98 10.40
C GLN A 32 4.20 8.70 10.94
N GLN A 33 3.32 9.18 10.05
CA GLN A 33 2.04 9.78 10.42
C GLN A 33 1.15 8.77 11.15
N ALA A 34 0.96 7.56 10.60
CA ALA A 34 0.16 6.50 11.20
C ALA A 34 0.69 6.12 12.59
N ARG A 35 2.01 5.91 12.69
CA ARG A 35 2.68 5.61 13.96
C ARG A 35 2.45 6.71 15.01
N THR A 36 2.72 7.96 14.64
CA THR A 36 2.58 9.10 15.54
C THR A 36 1.13 9.25 15.99
N ARG A 37 0.17 9.05 15.07
CA ARG A 37 -1.25 9.10 15.39
C ARG A 37 -1.66 8.01 16.37
N ALA A 38 -1.14 6.80 16.23
CA ALA A 38 -1.42 5.69 17.15
C ALA A 38 -0.99 6.04 18.58
N ALA A 39 0.25 6.52 18.72
CA ALA A 39 0.80 6.94 20.01
C ALA A 39 0.06 8.15 20.62
N LEU A 40 -0.36 9.12 19.80
CA LEU A 40 -1.06 10.32 20.27
C LEU A 40 -2.50 10.04 20.72
N THR A 41 -3.20 9.14 20.02
CA THR A 41 -4.60 8.81 20.31
C THR A 41 -4.74 7.71 21.35
N GLY A 42 -3.70 6.90 21.56
CA GLY A 42 -3.79 5.70 22.37
C GLY A 42 -4.71 4.64 21.76
N SER A 43 -4.94 4.71 20.45
CA SER A 43 -5.82 3.83 19.68
C SER A 43 -5.05 3.16 18.57
N GLU A 44 -5.51 1.97 18.18
CA GLU A 44 -4.96 1.26 17.03
C GLU A 44 -5.12 2.14 15.78
N THR A 45 -4.03 2.31 15.04
CA THR A 45 -4.03 3.06 13.78
C THR A 45 -3.52 2.14 12.68
N ARG A 46 -4.13 2.21 11.50
CA ARG A 46 -3.76 1.42 10.33
C ARG A 46 -3.40 2.34 9.18
N LEU A 47 -2.33 2.02 8.47
CA LEU A 47 -2.11 2.49 7.11
C LEU A 47 -2.75 1.46 6.18
N ILE A 48 -3.77 1.85 5.43
CA ILE A 48 -4.49 0.98 4.50
C ILE A 48 -4.03 1.25 3.08
N VAL A 49 -4.04 0.22 2.24
CA VAL A 49 -3.89 0.29 0.79
C VAL A 49 -5.09 -0.37 0.14
N ASN A 50 -5.62 0.24 -0.92
CA ASN A 50 -6.75 -0.31 -1.65
C ASN A 50 -6.35 -1.62 -2.35
N ASN A 51 -7.17 -2.66 -2.17
CA ASN A 51 -6.98 -4.00 -2.71
C ASN A 51 -8.20 -4.44 -3.54
N ASN A 52 -8.98 -3.49 -4.08
CA ASN A 52 -10.10 -3.77 -4.96
C ASN A 52 -9.63 -3.75 -6.43
N GLU A 53 -9.67 -4.91 -7.09
CA GLU A 53 -9.20 -5.11 -8.47
C GLU A 53 -10.09 -4.40 -9.50
N ASP A 54 -11.34 -4.13 -9.15
CA ASP A 54 -12.29 -3.41 -10.01
C ASP A 54 -12.00 -1.90 -10.09
N ASP A 55 -11.18 -1.36 -9.16
CA ASP A 55 -10.80 0.05 -9.11
C ASP A 55 -9.32 0.23 -9.54
N GLU A 56 -9.09 0.18 -10.85
CA GLU A 56 -7.74 0.29 -11.46
C GLU A 56 -6.97 1.56 -11.03
N GLU A 57 -7.66 2.64 -10.69
CA GLU A 57 -7.02 3.90 -10.28
C GLU A 57 -6.46 3.81 -8.86
N LYS A 58 -7.18 3.10 -7.96
CA LYS A 58 -6.80 2.97 -6.55
C LYS A 58 -6.00 1.73 -6.23
N TYR A 59 -6.18 0.65 -6.98
CA TYR A 59 -5.62 -0.66 -6.68
C TYR A 59 -4.10 -0.58 -6.46
N HIS A 60 -3.65 -0.98 -5.26
CA HIS A 60 -2.25 -0.92 -4.81
C HIS A 60 -1.55 0.43 -5.06
N ARG A 61 -2.30 1.54 -5.03
CA ARG A 61 -1.75 2.88 -5.25
C ARG A 61 -2.33 3.92 -4.29
N TYR A 62 -3.60 3.80 -3.96
CA TYR A 62 -4.26 4.65 -2.97
C TYR A 62 -4.00 4.14 -1.56
N MET A 63 -3.56 5.04 -0.69
CA MET A 63 -3.22 4.77 0.70
C MET A 63 -3.80 5.83 1.64
N GLU A 64 -4.27 5.38 2.80
CA GLU A 64 -4.95 6.24 3.77
C GLU A 64 -4.59 5.81 5.19
N VAL A 65 -4.52 6.77 6.11
CA VAL A 65 -4.31 6.48 7.52
C VAL A 65 -5.67 6.52 8.23
N ILE A 66 -6.00 5.47 8.96
CA ILE A 66 -7.23 5.37 9.74
C ILE A 66 -6.94 5.03 11.19
N VAL A 67 -7.72 5.57 12.12
CA VAL A 67 -7.62 5.29 13.56
C VAL A 67 -8.91 4.71 14.09
N LEU A 68 -8.82 3.68 14.92
CA LEU A 68 -9.99 3.06 15.53
C LEU A 68 -10.65 4.04 16.50
N ASP A 69 -11.93 4.31 16.29
CA ASP A 69 -12.75 5.08 17.22
C ASP A 69 -13.11 4.20 18.43
N THR A 70 -12.45 4.47 19.55
CA THR A 70 -12.72 3.79 20.82
C THR A 70 -13.84 4.46 21.62
N CYS A 71 -14.40 5.57 21.14
CA CYS A 71 -15.42 6.36 21.83
C CYS A 71 -16.84 6.07 21.34
N ALA A 72 -17.03 5.09 20.45
CA ALA A 72 -18.34 4.76 19.90
C ALA A 72 -19.31 4.23 20.98
N THR A 73 -20.36 5.00 21.27
CA THR A 73 -21.34 4.73 22.34
C THR A 73 -22.22 3.51 22.09
N ASN A 74 -22.30 3.03 20.84
CA ASN A 74 -23.15 1.93 20.40
C ASN A 74 -22.41 0.60 20.24
N GLY A 75 -21.12 0.53 20.59
CA GLY A 75 -20.30 -0.67 20.41
C GLY A 75 -19.93 -0.97 18.95
N GLU A 76 -20.31 -0.12 17.99
CA GLU A 76 -19.87 -0.24 16.61
C GLU A 76 -18.40 0.19 16.50
N LYS A 77 -17.55 -0.69 15.98
CA LYS A 77 -16.17 -0.32 15.61
C LYS A 77 -16.21 0.55 14.36
N LYS A 78 -15.80 1.81 14.50
CA LYS A 78 -15.65 2.75 13.40
C LYS A 78 -14.20 3.14 13.23
N TRP A 79 -13.82 3.49 12.02
CA TRP A 79 -12.49 3.97 11.69
C TRP A 79 -12.57 5.43 11.27
N LEU A 80 -11.83 6.30 11.97
CA LEU A 80 -11.74 7.72 11.61
C LEU A 80 -10.57 7.90 10.64
N VAL A 81 -10.82 8.60 9.54
CA VAL A 81 -9.81 8.96 8.57
C VAL A 81 -8.93 10.07 9.13
N VAL A 82 -7.62 9.92 8.97
CA VAL A 82 -6.60 10.85 9.48
C VAL A 82 -6.04 11.64 8.32
N GLY A 83 -6.57 12.86 8.12
CA GLY A 83 -6.20 13.71 7.00
C GLY A 83 -6.91 13.28 5.72
N GLU A 84 -6.23 13.38 4.59
CA GLU A 84 -6.71 12.94 3.28
C GLU A 84 -5.90 11.74 2.82
N GLY A 85 -6.57 10.75 2.21
CA GLY A 85 -5.87 9.67 1.52
C GLY A 85 -5.04 10.21 0.35
N LYS A 86 -3.98 9.49 0.02
CA LYS A 86 -3.00 9.87 -0.99
C LYS A 86 -2.80 8.76 -2.00
N TYR A 87 -2.45 9.17 -3.21
CA TYR A 87 -1.97 8.25 -4.23
C TYR A 87 -0.45 8.29 -4.23
N LEU A 88 0.19 7.14 -4.45
CA LEU A 88 1.59 7.12 -4.81
C LEU A 88 1.85 7.95 -6.07
N THR A 89 3.10 8.36 -6.22
CA THR A 89 3.60 9.04 -7.42
C THR A 89 3.16 8.28 -8.67
N ASP A 90 2.80 9.03 -9.72
CA ASP A 90 2.25 8.44 -10.93
C ASP A 90 3.17 7.39 -11.56
N GLY A 91 2.58 6.29 -12.02
CA GLY A 91 3.32 5.12 -12.52
C GLY A 91 4.02 4.29 -11.44
N VAL A 92 3.84 4.59 -10.15
CA VAL A 92 4.36 3.78 -9.04
C VAL A 92 3.22 3.06 -8.33
N TYR A 93 3.39 1.77 -8.11
CA TYR A 93 2.42 0.89 -7.46
C TYR A 93 3.11 0.12 -6.34
N PHE A 94 2.36 -0.25 -5.31
CA PHE A 94 2.78 -1.32 -4.42
C PHE A 94 2.79 -2.64 -5.19
N VAL A 95 3.82 -3.44 -4.97
CA VAL A 95 3.83 -4.81 -5.48
C VAL A 95 2.91 -5.64 -4.56
N PRO A 96 1.82 -6.25 -5.08
CA PRO A 96 0.90 -7.03 -4.26
C PRO A 96 1.60 -8.16 -3.49
N SER A 97 1.02 -8.60 -2.37
CA SER A 97 1.59 -9.73 -1.61
C SER A 97 1.49 -11.05 -2.38
N ASP A 98 0.46 -11.19 -3.21
CA ASP A 98 0.21 -12.36 -4.06
C ASP A 98 0.91 -12.17 -5.41
N GLU A 99 1.85 -13.05 -5.73
CA GLU A 99 2.56 -13.08 -7.01
C GLU A 99 1.59 -13.22 -8.19
N GLY A 100 0.47 -13.92 -7.98
CA GLY A 100 -0.57 -14.14 -8.97
C GLY A 100 -1.28 -12.85 -9.41
N LYS A 101 -1.22 -11.78 -8.60
CA LYS A 101 -1.87 -10.49 -8.85
C LYS A 101 -1.01 -9.49 -9.60
N SER A 102 0.18 -9.89 -10.01
CA SER A 102 1.07 -9.05 -10.81
C SER A 102 1.70 -9.81 -11.97
N GLU A 103 1.83 -9.14 -13.11
CA GLU A 103 2.66 -9.60 -14.21
C GLU A 103 4.08 -9.06 -14.00
N THR A 104 5.02 -9.97 -13.77
CA THR A 104 6.44 -9.68 -13.58
C THR A 104 7.28 -10.50 -14.56
N PRO A 105 8.46 -10.00 -14.97
CA PRO A 105 9.40 -10.73 -15.82
C PRO A 105 10.05 -11.90 -15.06
N ALA A 106 10.65 -12.84 -15.78
CA ALA A 106 11.31 -14.01 -15.19
C ALA A 106 12.49 -13.67 -14.26
N GLU A 107 13.08 -12.48 -14.40
CA GLU A 107 14.19 -11.98 -13.57
C GLU A 107 13.71 -11.20 -12.33
N TRP A 108 12.41 -11.24 -12.03
CA TRP A 108 11.87 -10.62 -10.83
C TRP A 108 12.45 -11.26 -9.58
N ARG A 109 12.74 -10.42 -8.58
CA ARG A 109 13.31 -10.88 -7.32
C ARG A 109 12.25 -11.57 -6.49
N SER A 110 12.62 -12.70 -5.91
CA SER A 110 11.72 -13.61 -5.20
C SER A 110 11.08 -12.98 -3.98
N ASP A 111 11.74 -11.98 -3.40
CA ASP A 111 11.29 -11.30 -2.20
C ASP A 111 10.81 -9.86 -2.46
N ALA A 112 10.71 -9.44 -3.72
CA ALA A 112 10.21 -8.12 -4.11
C ALA A 112 8.66 -8.03 -4.12
N TYR A 113 8.03 -8.55 -3.06
CA TYR A 113 6.59 -8.52 -2.84
C TYR A 113 6.27 -7.89 -1.48
N SER A 114 5.16 -7.15 -1.40
CA SER A 114 4.77 -6.51 -0.15
C SER A 114 4.25 -7.51 0.88
N ILE A 115 4.49 -7.22 2.15
CA ILE A 115 4.00 -7.93 3.31
C ILE A 115 3.19 -6.91 4.12
N TRP A 116 1.87 -6.98 3.95
CA TRP A 116 0.86 -6.19 4.65
C TRP A 116 0.21 -7.04 5.76
N SER A 117 -1.12 -6.98 5.87
CA SER A 117 -1.94 -7.95 6.59
C SER A 117 -2.04 -9.26 5.81
N GLU A 118 -2.26 -10.35 6.53
CA GLU A 118 -2.43 -11.68 5.94
C GLU A 118 -3.63 -11.74 4.98
N GLU A 119 -3.62 -12.72 4.07
CA GLU A 119 -4.68 -12.85 3.08
C GLU A 119 -6.05 -13.09 3.69
N ASP A 120 -6.09 -13.93 4.73
CA ASP A 120 -7.29 -14.30 5.47
C ASP A 120 -7.83 -13.18 6.38
N ASP A 121 -7.02 -12.15 6.65
CA ASP A 121 -7.47 -10.97 7.39
C ASP A 121 -8.23 -10.03 6.45
N LYS A 122 -9.44 -10.47 6.07
CA LYS A 122 -10.36 -9.71 5.23
C LYS A 122 -10.74 -8.42 5.93
N PHE A 123 -10.29 -7.31 5.36
CA PHE A 123 -10.52 -5.99 5.90
C PHE A 123 -11.24 -5.10 4.88
N SER A 124 -12.57 -5.23 4.88
CA SER A 124 -13.44 -4.49 3.98
C SER A 124 -14.07 -3.29 4.69
N LEU A 125 -14.01 -2.12 4.06
CA LEU A 125 -14.54 -0.86 4.59
C LEU A 125 -15.51 -0.22 3.61
N ALA A 126 -16.51 0.48 4.16
CA ALA A 126 -17.35 1.36 3.36
C ALA A 126 -16.56 2.57 2.86
N ASP A 127 -17.13 3.27 1.88
CA ASP A 127 -16.62 4.57 1.46
C ASP A 127 -16.55 5.53 2.64
N SER A 128 -15.53 6.40 2.60
CA SER A 128 -15.37 7.44 3.61
C SER A 128 -16.52 8.42 3.53
N PHE A 129 -17.27 8.57 4.63
CA PHE A 129 -18.32 9.56 4.75
C PHE A 129 -18.10 10.40 5.99
N LYS A 130 -17.93 11.72 5.80
CA LYS A 130 -17.63 12.69 6.88
C LYS A 130 -16.38 12.31 7.70
N GLY A 131 -15.38 11.71 7.05
CA GLY A 131 -14.14 11.30 7.71
C GLY A 131 -14.26 10.01 8.52
N GLU A 132 -15.32 9.23 8.31
CA GLU A 132 -15.52 7.92 8.95
C GLU A 132 -15.61 6.82 7.88
N ARG A 133 -15.00 5.67 8.17
CA ARG A 133 -15.20 4.41 7.45
C ARG A 133 -15.79 3.38 8.40
N LYS A 134 -16.80 2.65 7.92
CA LYS A 134 -17.45 1.55 8.65
C LYS A 134 -16.90 0.22 8.16
N LEU A 135 -16.81 -0.76 9.06
CA LEU A 135 -16.47 -2.14 8.72
C LEU A 135 -17.56 -2.79 7.84
N ASN A 136 -17.16 -3.81 7.10
CA ASN A 136 -18.01 -4.63 6.22
C ASN A 136 -18.67 -3.82 5.09
N GLY A 137 -17.90 -2.94 4.45
CA GLY A 137 -18.33 -2.31 3.20
C GLY A 137 -17.80 -3.02 1.97
N ASP A 138 -17.98 -2.39 0.81
CA ASP A 138 -17.72 -2.98 -0.50
C ASP A 138 -16.27 -2.85 -0.98
N ASN A 139 -15.43 -2.09 -0.27
CA ASN A 139 -14.03 -1.89 -0.67
C ASN A 139 -13.10 -2.74 0.19
N ASP A 140 -12.28 -3.56 -0.45
CA ASP A 140 -11.26 -4.37 0.21
C ASP A 140 -9.95 -3.61 0.37
N PHE A 141 -9.31 -3.78 1.53
CA PHE A 141 -8.04 -3.16 1.86
C PHE A 141 -7.06 -4.17 2.45
N ARG A 142 -5.77 -3.99 2.13
CA ARG A 142 -4.68 -4.52 2.95
C ARG A 142 -4.20 -3.44 3.90
N PHE A 143 -3.62 -3.83 5.02
CA PHE A 143 -3.23 -2.84 6.02
C PHE A 143 -1.93 -3.16 6.74
N LEU A 144 -1.29 -2.12 7.23
CA LEU A 144 -0.20 -2.15 8.20
C LEU A 144 -0.73 -1.56 9.51
N ALA A 145 -0.72 -2.34 10.58
CA ALA A 145 -1.29 -1.92 11.87
C ALA A 145 -0.22 -1.44 12.85
N PHE A 146 -0.59 -0.43 13.64
CA PHE A 146 0.18 0.12 14.75
C PHE A 146 -0.63 0.01 16.03
N ASP A 147 0.01 -0.45 17.10
CA ASP A 147 -0.59 -0.52 18.42
C ASP A 147 -0.75 0.87 19.06
N ARG A 148 -1.38 0.93 20.23
CA ARG A 148 -1.65 2.15 20.99
C ARG A 148 -0.40 2.93 21.42
N THR A 149 0.77 2.32 21.31
CA THR A 149 2.07 2.93 21.63
C THR A 149 2.86 3.30 20.37
N GLY A 150 2.32 3.03 19.18
CA GLY A 150 2.98 3.29 17.90
C GLY A 150 4.01 2.23 17.53
N ASN A 151 3.93 1.02 18.10
CA ASN A 151 4.71 -0.12 17.61
C ASN A 151 3.98 -0.79 16.45
N VAL A 152 4.75 -1.33 15.52
CA VAL A 152 4.21 -2.08 14.39
C VAL A 152 3.71 -3.44 14.88
N ILE A 153 2.47 -3.77 14.53
CA ILE A 153 1.89 -5.10 14.74
C ILE A 153 2.27 -5.95 13.53
N PHE A 154 3.05 -7.00 13.77
CA PHE A 154 3.45 -7.91 12.69
C PHE A 154 2.28 -8.83 12.35
N PRO A 155 2.05 -9.11 11.06
CA PRO A 155 1.07 -10.11 10.65
C PRO A 155 1.45 -11.48 11.22
N ASP A 156 0.45 -12.26 11.59
CA ASP A 156 0.64 -13.62 12.08
C ASP A 156 0.83 -14.55 10.87
N SER A 157 2.03 -15.09 10.69
CA SER A 157 2.28 -16.07 9.62
C SER A 157 1.49 -17.35 9.90
N GLN A 158 0.72 -17.84 8.94
CA GLN A 158 0.06 -19.13 9.05
C GLN A 158 1.06 -20.25 9.38
N GLY A 159 0.95 -20.84 10.57
CA GLY A 159 1.45 -22.18 10.88
C GLY A 159 2.85 -22.34 11.50
N GLU A 160 3.77 -21.39 11.39
CA GLU A 160 5.15 -21.59 11.89
C GLU A 160 5.52 -20.79 13.15
N GLY A 161 4.64 -19.91 13.62
CA GLY A 161 4.93 -19.02 14.76
C GLY A 161 6.01 -17.96 14.46
N VAL A 162 6.44 -17.83 13.21
CA VAL A 162 7.45 -16.85 12.76
C VAL A 162 6.76 -15.61 12.20
N GLN A 163 6.51 -14.63 13.07
CA GLN A 163 5.99 -13.32 12.64
C GLN A 163 6.91 -12.69 11.60
N LYS A 164 6.39 -12.42 10.39
CA LYS A 164 7.15 -11.76 9.33
C LYS A 164 7.14 -10.25 9.55
N ALA A 165 8.29 -9.63 9.38
CA ALA A 165 8.38 -8.17 9.43
C ALA A 165 7.64 -7.57 8.22
N PRO A 166 6.72 -6.61 8.42
CA PRO A 166 6.08 -5.93 7.30
C PRO A 166 7.12 -5.26 6.40
N ARG A 167 6.98 -5.49 5.11
CA ARG A 167 7.85 -4.97 4.06
C ARG A 167 6.96 -4.39 2.99
N LEU A 168 7.06 -3.11 2.70
CA LEU A 168 6.24 -2.47 1.69
C LEU A 168 7.11 -2.26 0.46
N VAL A 169 6.81 -2.96 -0.62
CA VAL A 169 7.59 -2.91 -1.87
C VAL A 169 6.81 -2.08 -2.87
N ILE A 170 7.49 -1.13 -3.49
CA ILE A 170 6.95 -0.30 -4.56
C ILE A 170 7.77 -0.51 -5.83
N GLY A 171 7.11 -0.45 -6.98
CA GLY A 171 7.74 -0.59 -8.28
C GLY A 171 7.15 0.35 -9.32
N VAL A 172 7.93 0.68 -10.34
CA VAL A 172 7.41 1.37 -11.53
C VAL A 172 6.62 0.35 -12.33
N GLY A 173 5.32 0.59 -12.45
CA GLY A 173 4.38 -0.32 -13.07
C GLY A 173 3.32 0.41 -13.89
N SER A 174 2.45 -0.38 -14.51
CA SER A 174 1.31 0.11 -15.26
C SER A 174 0.11 -0.80 -15.07
N PRO A 175 -1.13 -0.28 -15.20
CA PRO A 175 -2.32 -1.13 -15.27
C PRO A 175 -2.19 -2.11 -16.44
N ASN A 176 -2.72 -3.32 -16.26
CA ASN A 176 -2.69 -4.37 -17.28
C ASN A 176 -4.12 -4.68 -17.78
N PRO A 177 -4.74 -3.76 -18.54
CA PRO A 177 -6.12 -3.91 -18.96
C PRO A 177 -6.28 -5.15 -19.85
N GLY A 178 -7.20 -6.04 -19.48
CA GLY A 178 -7.52 -7.27 -20.23
C GLY A 178 -6.94 -8.56 -19.65
N GLN A 179 -6.19 -8.51 -18.55
CA GLN A 179 -5.76 -9.68 -17.77
C GLN A 179 -6.36 -9.58 -16.36
N GLU A 180 -7.62 -9.99 -16.18
CA GLU A 180 -8.35 -9.86 -14.91
C GLU A 180 -7.61 -10.50 -13.72
N GLU A 181 -6.81 -11.55 -13.95
CA GLU A 181 -6.04 -12.20 -12.90
C GLU A 181 -4.82 -11.39 -12.45
N LYS A 182 -4.26 -10.54 -13.33
CA LYS A 182 -3.00 -9.79 -13.13
C LYS A 182 -3.21 -8.31 -13.43
N PRO A 183 -3.91 -7.57 -12.56
CA PRO A 183 -4.30 -6.18 -12.79
C PRO A 183 -3.14 -5.20 -12.95
N ILE A 184 -1.94 -5.51 -12.42
CA ILE A 184 -0.75 -4.66 -12.52
C ILE A 184 0.36 -5.40 -13.27
N ARG A 185 1.07 -4.69 -14.16
CA ARG A 185 2.29 -5.18 -14.81
C ARG A 185 3.50 -4.34 -14.39
N PHE A 186 4.59 -5.01 -14.05
CA PHE A 186 5.90 -4.41 -13.78
C PHE A 186 6.88 -4.85 -14.86
N ASP A 187 7.30 -3.93 -15.73
CA ASP A 187 8.11 -4.28 -16.90
C ASP A 187 9.62 -4.34 -16.59
N ASN A 188 10.10 -3.59 -15.58
CA ASN A 188 11.52 -3.49 -15.24
C ASN A 188 11.81 -4.08 -13.85
N PRO A 189 12.52 -5.21 -13.74
CA PRO A 189 12.84 -5.84 -12.44
C PRO A 189 13.80 -5.02 -11.58
N ASN A 190 14.46 -4.02 -12.19
CA ASN A 190 15.39 -3.12 -11.49
C ASN A 190 14.73 -1.82 -11.02
N SER A 191 13.45 -1.61 -11.31
CA SER A 191 12.69 -0.43 -10.89
C SER A 191 11.82 -0.76 -9.67
N ILE A 192 12.46 -1.26 -8.63
CA ILE A 192 11.84 -1.56 -7.34
C ILE A 192 12.55 -0.82 -6.21
N SER A 193 11.82 -0.53 -5.16
CA SER A 193 12.30 0.04 -3.91
C SER A 193 11.33 -0.35 -2.80
N GLY A 194 11.67 -0.11 -1.54
CA GLY A 194 10.72 -0.41 -0.49
C GLY A 194 11.12 0.10 0.87
N ILE A 195 10.33 -0.29 1.87
CA ILE A 195 10.66 -0.07 3.27
C ILE A 195 10.41 -1.35 4.07
N LEU A 196 11.34 -1.69 4.96
CA LEU A 196 11.20 -2.77 5.91
C LEU A 196 10.95 -2.21 7.30
N LEU A 197 9.87 -2.64 7.94
CA LEU A 197 9.47 -2.16 9.25
C LEU A 197 9.94 -3.09 10.37
N ARG A 198 10.36 -2.49 11.48
CA ARG A 198 10.73 -3.19 12.72
C ARG A 198 9.71 -2.89 13.80
N ARG A 199 9.51 -3.86 14.70
CA ARG A 199 8.46 -3.85 15.74
C ARG A 199 8.39 -2.53 16.53
N TYR A 200 9.54 -2.00 16.95
CA TYR A 200 9.62 -0.79 17.78
C TYR A 200 9.72 0.53 16.99
N GLY A 201 9.28 0.52 15.73
CA GLY A 201 9.23 1.72 14.88
C GLY A 201 10.55 2.11 14.22
N GLY A 202 11.54 1.23 14.25
CA GLY A 202 12.68 1.31 13.32
C GLY A 202 12.22 0.94 11.91
N PHE A 203 12.83 1.54 10.89
CA PHE A 203 12.61 1.18 9.51
C PHE A 203 13.95 1.13 8.77
N ALA A 204 14.02 0.30 7.74
CA ALA A 204 15.08 0.34 6.74
C ALA A 204 14.47 0.75 5.40
N VAL A 205 15.16 1.65 4.72
CA VAL A 205 14.93 1.99 3.32
C VAL A 205 15.57 0.85 2.52
N LEU A 206 14.81 0.23 1.63
CA LEU A 206 15.29 -0.85 0.77
C LEU A 206 15.57 -0.29 -0.63
N GLU A 207 16.78 -0.52 -1.10
CA GLU A 207 17.21 -0.27 -2.47
C GLU A 207 17.21 -1.58 -3.25
N LEU A 208 17.46 -1.51 -4.57
CA LEU A 208 17.46 -2.68 -5.45
C LEU A 208 18.34 -3.85 -4.96
N ASP A 209 19.49 -3.53 -4.37
CA ASP A 209 20.48 -4.52 -3.91
C ASP A 209 20.08 -5.20 -2.59
N ASP A 210 19.03 -4.72 -1.91
CA ASP A 210 18.51 -5.32 -0.67
C ASP A 210 17.46 -6.43 -0.92
N PHE A 211 17.12 -6.69 -2.20
CA PHE A 211 16.18 -7.71 -2.64
C PHE A 211 16.91 -8.89 -3.28
N GLU A 212 16.41 -10.11 -3.07
CA GLU A 212 16.99 -11.41 -3.49
C GLU A 212 16.25 -12.07 -4.66
#